data_AF-R5KDD1-F1
#
_entry.id   AF-R5KDD1-F1
#
_cell.length_a   1.000
_cell.length_b   1.000
_cell.length_c   1.000
_cell.angle_alpha   90.00
_cell.angle_beta   90.00
_cell.angle_gamma   90.00
#
_symmetry.space_group_name_H-M   'P 1'
#
loop_
_entity.id
_entity.type
_entity.pdbx_description
1 polymer ?
#
loop_
_entity_poly.entity_id
_entity_poly.type
_entity_poly.pdbx_seq_one_letter_code
_entity_poly.pdbx_strand_id
1 'polypeptide(L)'
;MDKELSEIIEQIENRVTELNKQSSNEEKQKILDDIDNALYIDPVNVSILIWKGFYHEALEEYDQAIETFEQVLQIEPNNEIAKDSLKNCNEFKKWALEDVTKEFSPEDYIKTSASSSTSNSNNLKWLNVYSIVALKILLLGVIIYAFFQPLIFGYTDTQLPKSYRIQEYNPQQLTINKPSDYNGKSKAEVFSIRKKFVQTSLFNKPDYEPDDNTFGQIEDGKPWWGINQIVCSEYNNPNFNKTAGVSAVSKHMNNPNILVGTVFPFNFFKEYDSIGYCTAEYAKTFPKKMEYIKDKNLIIATYDMDKRILNSFINWRGRRRHYFLNLTGLNAKDLGYKYGYAFDLKNIEMTEPVNISKEIYRFKDFVHVGASCGVQGGCNNISPHQTELDYRLLHLPAEMTIKLWKEKPMNPYMKADIYYRIRFEKI
;
A
#
# COMPACT_ATOMS: atom_id res chain seq x y z
N MET A 1 -12.07 29.18 26.90
CA MET A 1 -11.95 28.80 25.49
C MET A 1 -11.21 29.89 24.72
N ASP A 2 -11.75 31.12 24.59
CA ASP A 2 -11.05 32.21 23.84
C ASP A 2 -9.67 32.58 24.39
N LYS A 3 -9.50 32.67 25.72
CA LYS A 3 -8.21 33.03 26.32
C LYS A 3 -7.14 31.95 26.12
N GLU A 4 -7.54 30.69 26.25
CA GLU A 4 -6.65 29.52 26.11
C GLU A 4 -6.21 29.33 24.65
N LEU A 5 -7.13 29.53 23.70
CA LEU A 5 -6.81 29.48 22.27
C LEU A 5 -5.91 30.64 21.84
N SER A 6 -6.12 31.83 22.40
CA SER A 6 -5.27 33.00 22.12
C SER A 6 -3.82 32.79 22.59
N GLU A 7 -3.63 32.22 23.79
CA GLU A 7 -2.30 31.88 24.32
C GLU A 7 -1.61 30.80 23.47
N ILE A 8 -2.35 29.83 22.94
CA ILE A 8 -1.83 28.80 22.03
C ILE A 8 -1.40 29.42 20.69
N ILE A 9 -2.21 30.33 20.12
CA ILE A 9 -1.89 31.02 18.86
C ILE A 9 -0.59 31.83 19.01
N GLU A 10 -0.43 32.57 20.11
CA GLU A 10 0.78 33.34 20.39
C GLU A 10 2.03 32.44 20.51
N GLN A 11 1.89 31.26 21.11
CA GLN A 11 3.00 30.30 21.20
C GLN A 11 3.37 29.71 19.84
N ILE A 12 2.37 29.41 18.99
CA ILE A 12 2.57 28.93 17.63
C ILE A 12 3.28 30.01 16.80
N GLU A 13 2.80 31.25 16.84
CA GLU A 13 3.36 32.42 16.15
C GLU A 13 4.86 32.57 16.44
N ASN A 14 5.23 32.62 17.71
CA ASN A 14 6.62 32.82 18.12
C ASN A 14 7.53 31.70 17.60
N ARG A 15 7.07 30.44 17.69
CA ARG A 15 7.87 29.28 17.30
C ARG A 15 7.95 29.08 15.79
N VAL A 16 6.89 29.41 15.05
CA VAL A 16 6.90 29.39 13.58
C VAL A 16 7.81 30.50 13.04
N THR A 17 7.85 31.66 13.68
CA THR A 17 8.72 32.78 13.26
C THR A 17 10.21 32.45 13.40
N GLU A 18 10.58 31.64 14.40
CA GLU A 18 11.96 31.19 14.60
C GLU A 18 12.33 29.94 13.77
N LEU A 19 11.33 29.29 13.15
CA LEU A 19 11.50 28.05 12.40
C LEU A 19 12.26 28.29 11.10
N ASN A 20 13.15 27.36 10.76
CA ASN A 20 13.78 27.31 9.45
C ASN A 20 14.13 25.87 9.06
N LYS A 21 14.61 25.67 7.83
CA LYS A 21 14.97 24.37 7.27
C LYS A 21 15.98 23.57 8.12
N GLN A 22 16.86 24.23 8.87
CA GLN A 22 17.90 23.59 9.69
C GLN A 22 17.43 23.19 11.09
N SER A 23 16.23 23.63 11.52
CA SER A 23 15.65 23.23 12.79
C SER A 23 15.53 21.71 12.91
N SER A 24 15.61 21.21 14.15
CA SER A 24 15.60 19.76 14.39
C SER A 24 14.26 19.13 13.99
N ASN A 25 14.27 17.86 13.58
CA ASN A 25 13.02 17.15 13.26
C ASN A 25 12.06 17.08 14.46
N GLU A 26 12.61 17.02 15.68
CA GLU A 26 11.82 17.03 16.91
C GLU A 26 11.11 18.38 17.11
N GLU A 27 11.79 19.49 16.90
CA GLU A 27 11.23 20.84 16.99
C GLU A 27 10.17 21.08 15.90
N LYS A 28 10.47 20.69 14.65
CA LYS A 28 9.53 20.73 13.53
C LYS A 28 8.25 19.98 13.83
N GLN A 29 8.37 18.74 14.33
CA GLN A 29 7.22 17.92 14.67
C GLN A 29 6.43 18.51 15.82
N LYS A 30 7.11 19.02 16.86
CA LYS A 30 6.45 19.63 18.01
C LYS A 30 5.61 20.84 17.60
N ILE A 31 6.12 21.70 16.72
CA ILE A 31 5.36 22.87 16.23
C ILE A 31 4.13 22.42 15.43
N LEU A 32 4.29 21.41 14.57
CA LEU A 32 3.17 20.87 13.79
C LEU A 32 2.10 20.22 14.67
N ASP A 33 2.50 19.47 15.70
CA ASP A 33 1.59 18.87 16.67
C ASP A 33 0.79 19.95 17.42
N ASP A 34 1.42 21.06 17.81
CA ASP A 34 0.75 22.18 18.47
C ASP A 34 -0.26 22.87 17.54
N ILE A 35 0.10 23.07 16.27
CA ILE A 35 -0.80 23.59 15.22
C ILE A 35 -2.00 22.65 15.01
N ASP A 36 -1.77 21.35 14.86
CA ASP A 36 -2.83 20.37 14.60
C ASP A 36 -3.75 20.20 15.83
N ASN A 37 -3.21 20.29 17.05
CA ASN A 37 -4.02 20.32 18.27
C ASN A 37 -4.89 21.58 18.33
N ALA A 38 -4.37 22.74 17.94
CA ALA A 38 -5.14 23.98 17.91
C ALA A 38 -6.25 23.93 16.84
N LEU A 39 -5.98 23.35 15.67
CA LEU A 39 -7.00 23.08 14.63
C LEU A 39 -8.00 21.98 15.04
N TYR A 40 -7.63 21.05 15.92
CA TYR A 40 -8.60 20.11 16.48
C TYR A 40 -9.65 20.82 17.35
N ILE A 41 -9.24 21.87 18.06
CA ILE A 41 -10.14 22.69 18.90
C ILE A 41 -11.02 23.59 18.03
N ASP A 42 -10.44 24.26 17.02
CA ASP A 42 -11.18 25.10 16.06
C ASP A 42 -10.69 24.83 14.62
N PRO A 43 -11.36 23.92 13.88
CA PRO A 43 -10.90 23.44 12.57
C PRO A 43 -10.89 24.47 11.44
N VAL A 44 -11.57 25.59 11.61
CA VAL A 44 -11.69 26.64 10.59
C VAL A 44 -11.11 27.97 11.07
N ASN A 45 -10.29 27.93 12.12
CA ASN A 45 -9.65 29.13 12.65
C ASN A 45 -8.64 29.69 11.65
N VAL A 46 -8.97 30.84 11.08
CA VAL A 46 -8.15 31.48 10.03
C VAL A 46 -6.73 31.79 10.51
N SER A 47 -6.56 32.26 11.75
CA SER A 47 -5.23 32.58 12.29
C SER A 47 -4.34 31.35 12.40
N ILE A 48 -4.88 30.22 12.87
CA ILE A 48 -4.11 28.98 13.00
C ILE A 48 -3.77 28.41 11.62
N LEU A 49 -4.70 28.48 10.66
CA LEU A 49 -4.45 28.08 9.28
C LEU A 49 -3.37 28.95 8.61
N ILE A 50 -3.36 30.27 8.86
CA ILE A 50 -2.28 31.17 8.40
C ILE A 50 -0.94 30.72 8.99
N TRP A 51 -0.86 30.44 10.28
CA TRP A 51 0.37 29.96 10.92
C TRP A 51 0.81 28.59 10.43
N LYS A 52 -0.13 27.70 10.06
CA LYS A 52 0.19 26.44 9.38
C LYS A 52 0.77 26.65 7.98
N GLY A 53 0.25 27.63 7.24
CA GLY A 53 0.81 28.05 5.96
C GLY A 53 2.26 28.54 6.12
N PHE A 54 2.50 29.42 7.10
CA PHE A 54 3.84 29.92 7.41
C PHE A 54 4.80 28.85 7.93
N TYR A 55 4.30 27.86 8.67
CA TYR A 55 5.10 26.69 9.08
C TYR A 55 5.66 25.95 7.85
N HIS A 56 4.81 25.66 6.88
CA HIS A 56 5.24 24.98 5.65
C HIS A 56 6.14 25.89 4.79
N GLU A 57 5.85 27.19 4.71
CA GLU A 57 6.70 28.16 4.01
C GLU A 57 8.11 28.24 4.59
N ALA A 58 8.24 28.29 5.93
CA ALA A 58 9.53 28.32 6.63
C ALA A 58 10.38 27.06 6.41
N LEU A 59 9.73 25.95 6.04
CA LEU A 59 10.36 24.68 5.68
C LEU A 59 10.58 24.51 4.17
N GLU A 60 10.24 25.52 3.36
CA GLU A 60 10.26 25.49 1.89
C GLU A 60 9.32 24.41 1.30
N GLU A 61 8.30 24.00 2.05
CA GLU A 61 7.27 23.03 1.64
C GLU A 61 6.13 23.77 0.91
N TYR A 62 6.47 24.42 -0.21
CA TYR A 62 5.59 25.37 -0.88
C TYR A 62 4.25 24.77 -1.33
N ASP A 63 4.19 23.47 -1.66
CA ASP A 63 2.93 22.81 -2.05
C ASP A 63 1.93 22.76 -0.89
N GLN A 64 2.39 22.37 0.30
CA GLN A 64 1.57 22.32 1.51
C GLN A 64 1.19 23.72 1.99
N ALA A 65 2.09 24.69 1.85
CA ALA A 65 1.82 26.09 2.15
C ALA A 65 0.71 26.65 1.24
N ILE A 66 0.80 26.40 -0.07
CA ILE A 66 -0.21 26.80 -1.07
C ILE A 66 -1.57 26.21 -0.74
N GLU A 67 -1.66 24.90 -0.49
CA GLU A 67 -2.92 24.23 -0.15
C GLU A 67 -3.56 24.87 1.10
N THR A 68 -2.74 25.19 2.10
CA THR A 68 -3.21 25.79 3.35
C THR A 68 -3.72 27.22 3.16
N PHE A 69 -3.00 28.05 2.38
CA PHE A 69 -3.47 29.42 2.08
C PHE A 69 -4.71 29.43 1.18
N GLU A 70 -4.85 28.46 0.27
CA GLU A 70 -6.09 28.27 -0.50
C GLU A 70 -7.27 27.92 0.40
N GLN A 71 -7.08 27.11 1.45
CA GLN A 71 -8.11 26.85 2.46
C GLN A 71 -8.49 28.13 3.21
N VAL A 72 -7.53 28.98 3.59
CA VAL A 72 -7.83 30.30 4.20
C VAL A 72 -8.67 31.15 3.26
N LEU A 73 -8.34 31.21 1.96
CA LEU A 73 -9.09 31.99 0.97
C LEU A 73 -10.47 31.42 0.65
N GLN A 74 -10.71 30.12 0.89
CA GLN A 74 -12.06 29.55 0.82
C GLN A 74 -12.95 30.03 1.99
N ILE A 75 -12.35 30.28 3.16
CA ILE A 75 -13.05 30.76 4.36
C ILE A 75 -13.20 32.30 4.34
N GLU A 76 -12.09 33.00 4.06
CA GLU A 76 -12.00 34.45 3.94
C GLU A 76 -11.39 34.86 2.58
N PRO A 77 -12.21 35.00 1.52
CA PRO A 77 -11.72 35.32 0.17
C PRO A 77 -10.96 36.65 0.05
N ASN A 78 -11.13 37.55 1.03
CA ASN A 78 -10.48 38.86 1.08
C ASN A 78 -9.32 38.93 2.09
N ASN A 79 -8.83 37.79 2.57
CA ASN A 79 -7.70 37.76 3.48
C ASN A 79 -6.40 38.10 2.74
N GLU A 80 -5.91 39.33 2.92
CA GLU A 80 -4.74 39.84 2.19
C GLU A 80 -3.45 39.09 2.55
N ILE A 81 -3.30 38.64 3.80
CA ILE A 81 -2.14 37.82 4.23
C ILE A 81 -2.07 36.54 3.41
N ALA A 82 -3.19 35.83 3.28
CA ALA A 82 -3.24 34.58 2.51
C ALA A 82 -3.02 34.82 1.01
N LYS A 83 -3.52 35.92 0.42
CA LYS A 83 -3.27 36.27 -0.99
C LYS A 83 -1.79 36.54 -1.26
N ASP A 84 -1.15 37.35 -0.41
CA ASP A 84 0.26 37.70 -0.56
C ASP A 84 1.14 36.47 -0.35
N SER A 85 0.85 35.66 0.67
CA SER A 85 1.62 34.45 0.96
C SER A 85 1.47 33.39 -0.13
N LEU A 86 0.26 33.21 -0.67
CA LEU A 86 0.02 32.34 -1.83
C LEU A 86 0.80 32.81 -3.06
N LYS A 87 0.82 34.12 -3.33
CA LYS A 87 1.61 34.69 -4.44
C LYS A 87 3.10 34.42 -4.24
N ASN A 88 3.63 34.69 -3.04
CA ASN A 88 5.04 34.46 -2.70
C ASN A 88 5.42 32.98 -2.84
N CYS A 89 4.62 32.06 -2.29
CA CYS A 89 4.87 30.62 -2.41
C CYS A 89 4.89 30.15 -3.87
N ASN A 90 4.00 30.67 -4.72
CA ASN A 90 4.01 30.36 -6.15
C ASN A 90 5.25 30.92 -6.87
N GLU A 91 5.70 32.13 -6.51
CA GLU A 91 6.93 32.72 -7.04
C GLU A 91 8.17 31.94 -6.61
N PHE A 92 8.28 31.56 -5.33
CA PHE A 92 9.38 30.74 -4.81
C PHE A 92 9.41 29.35 -5.42
N LYS A 93 8.25 28.68 -5.56
CA LYS A 93 8.15 27.39 -6.23
C LYS A 93 8.62 27.47 -7.69
N LYS A 94 8.25 28.54 -8.40
CA LYS A 94 8.72 28.80 -9.76
C LYS A 94 10.24 29.04 -9.79
N TRP A 95 10.76 29.84 -8.88
CA TRP A 95 12.20 30.12 -8.78
C TRP A 95 13.01 28.86 -8.47
N ALA A 96 12.55 28.02 -7.54
CA ALA A 96 13.20 26.74 -7.20
C ALA A 96 13.25 25.80 -8.41
N LEU A 97 12.19 25.76 -9.22
CA LEU A 97 12.17 25.01 -10.49
C LEU A 97 13.16 25.58 -11.51
N GLU A 98 13.26 26.91 -11.62
CA GLU A 98 14.21 27.58 -12.52
C GLU A 98 15.67 27.44 -12.08
N ASP A 99 15.94 27.44 -10.78
CA ASP A 99 17.30 27.26 -10.21
C ASP A 99 17.81 25.83 -10.43
N VAL A 100 16.94 24.82 -10.22
CA VAL A 100 17.22 23.43 -10.61
C VAL A 100 17.51 23.33 -12.11
N THR A 101 16.86 24.13 -12.98
CA THR A 101 17.20 24.11 -14.42
C THR A 101 18.51 24.84 -14.76
N LYS A 102 18.98 25.77 -13.93
CA LYS A 102 20.26 26.48 -14.13
C LYS A 102 21.46 25.66 -13.66
N GLU A 103 21.34 24.90 -12.57
CA GLU A 103 22.35 23.90 -12.17
C GLU A 103 22.57 22.81 -13.23
N PHE A 104 21.63 22.66 -14.17
CA PHE A 104 21.73 21.77 -15.33
C PHE A 104 22.11 22.50 -16.64
N SER A 105 22.82 23.63 -16.56
CA SER A 105 23.44 24.27 -17.73
C SER A 105 24.63 23.43 -18.26
N PRO A 106 24.68 23.06 -19.55
CA PRO A 106 25.80 22.33 -20.17
C PRO A 106 27.14 23.11 -20.22
N GLU A 107 27.17 24.36 -19.77
CA GLU A 107 28.29 25.29 -20.02
C GLU A 107 29.48 25.09 -19.06
N ASP A 108 29.28 24.45 -17.89
CA ASP A 108 30.35 24.20 -16.92
C ASP A 108 31.22 22.97 -17.25
N TYR A 109 30.82 22.14 -18.22
CA TYR A 109 31.62 21.02 -18.70
C TYR A 109 32.73 21.44 -19.70
N ILE A 110 32.76 22.71 -20.14
CA ILE A 110 33.70 23.20 -21.15
C ILE A 110 34.97 23.86 -20.54
N LYS A 111 34.96 24.25 -19.27
CA LYS A 111 36.07 25.03 -18.67
C LYS A 111 37.27 24.23 -18.17
N THR A 112 37.19 22.90 -18.06
CA THR A 112 38.30 22.07 -17.55
C THR A 112 39.23 21.50 -18.62
N SER A 113 39.05 21.83 -19.91
CA SER A 113 39.93 21.35 -20.99
C SER A 113 40.66 22.46 -21.78
N ALA A 114 40.61 23.71 -21.34
CA ALA A 114 41.34 24.82 -21.98
C ALA A 114 42.75 25.00 -21.39
N SER A 115 43.64 24.02 -21.58
CA SER A 115 45.09 24.27 -21.57
C SER A 115 45.82 23.35 -22.54
N SER A 116 45.58 23.54 -23.84
CA SER A 116 46.57 23.32 -24.91
C SER A 116 45.92 23.58 -26.27
N SER A 117 45.99 24.83 -26.73
CA SER A 117 45.75 25.15 -28.13
C SER A 117 46.98 24.75 -28.94
N THR A 118 46.95 23.55 -29.53
CA THR A 118 47.62 23.31 -30.81
C THR A 118 46.60 22.83 -31.83
N SER A 119 46.71 23.41 -33.01
CA SER A 119 45.82 23.27 -34.15
C SER A 119 45.52 21.81 -34.52
N ASN A 120 44.25 21.48 -34.73
CA ASN A 120 43.84 20.87 -35.99
C ASN A 120 42.32 20.91 -36.16
N SER A 121 41.90 21.54 -37.25
CA SER A 121 40.53 21.50 -37.75
C SER A 121 40.21 20.09 -38.25
N ASN A 122 39.56 19.28 -37.41
CA ASN A 122 38.89 18.08 -37.89
C ASN A 122 37.42 18.40 -38.17
N ASN A 123 37.14 18.56 -39.45
CA ASN A 123 35.82 18.65 -40.05
C ASN A 123 34.87 17.58 -39.48
N LEU A 124 33.89 17.98 -38.66
CA LEU A 124 32.67 17.21 -38.42
C LEU A 124 31.70 17.33 -39.62
N LYS A 125 32.22 17.26 -40.86
CA LYS A 125 31.38 17.36 -42.06
C LYS A 125 30.51 16.11 -42.28
N TRP A 126 30.70 15.02 -41.51
CA TRP A 126 30.09 13.72 -41.80
C TRP A 126 29.21 13.13 -40.69
N LEU A 127 28.65 13.94 -39.80
CA LEU A 127 27.35 13.54 -39.24
C LEU A 127 26.30 13.91 -40.29
N ASN A 128 26.06 12.98 -41.21
CA ASN A 128 25.01 13.11 -42.22
C ASN A 128 23.72 13.55 -41.50
N VAL A 129 22.93 14.45 -42.07
CA VAL A 129 21.70 14.98 -41.46
C VAL A 129 20.83 13.85 -40.90
N TYR A 130 20.83 12.69 -41.57
CA TYR A 130 20.17 11.47 -41.09
C TYR A 130 20.66 10.98 -39.72
N SER A 131 21.96 11.06 -39.41
CA SER A 131 22.52 10.67 -38.12
C SER A 131 22.13 11.63 -37.00
N ILE A 132 22.05 12.93 -37.27
CA ILE A 132 21.57 13.94 -36.30
C ILE A 132 20.07 13.75 -36.04
N VAL A 133 19.29 13.52 -37.10
CA VAL A 133 17.85 13.23 -37.00
C VAL A 133 17.62 11.91 -36.24
N ALA A 134 18.39 10.85 -36.55
CA ALA A 134 18.31 9.58 -35.85
C ALA A 134 18.63 9.73 -34.35
N LEU A 135 19.64 10.52 -34.00
CA LEU A 135 19.98 10.81 -32.60
C LEU A 135 18.85 11.55 -31.89
N LYS A 136 18.22 12.54 -32.55
CA LYS A 136 17.06 13.27 -31.99
C LYS A 136 15.85 12.36 -31.80
N ILE A 137 15.59 11.43 -32.74
CA ILE A 137 14.51 10.43 -32.61
C ILE A 137 14.82 9.47 -31.46
N LEU A 138 16.07 9.03 -31.32
CA LEU A 138 16.51 8.20 -30.19
C LEU A 138 16.32 8.93 -28.85
N LEU A 139 16.76 10.18 -28.75
CA LEU A 139 16.58 11.03 -27.56
C LEU A 139 15.10 11.25 -27.25
N LEU A 140 14.28 11.57 -28.24
CA LEU A 140 12.84 11.70 -28.08
C LEU A 140 12.21 10.38 -27.61
N GLY A 141 12.64 9.25 -28.19
CA GLY A 141 12.23 7.90 -27.76
C GLY A 141 12.60 7.62 -26.31
N VAL A 142 13.80 8.02 -25.86
CA VAL A 142 14.25 7.90 -24.46
C VAL A 142 13.42 8.80 -23.55
N ILE A 143 13.12 10.04 -23.95
CA ILE A 143 12.28 10.97 -23.17
C ILE A 143 10.84 10.43 -23.07
N ILE A 144 10.26 10.00 -24.18
CA ILE A 144 8.94 9.38 -24.21
C ILE A 144 8.92 8.14 -23.29
N TYR A 145 9.95 7.31 -23.36
CA TYR A 145 10.08 6.13 -22.53
C TYR A 145 10.36 6.43 -21.05
N ALA A 146 11.04 7.53 -20.70
CA ALA A 146 11.34 7.88 -19.31
C ALA A 146 10.16 8.58 -18.64
N PHE A 147 9.44 9.43 -19.36
CA PHE A 147 8.44 10.33 -18.77
C PHE A 147 6.99 10.01 -19.16
N PHE A 148 6.76 9.23 -20.22
CA PHE A 148 5.41 8.91 -20.73
C PHE A 148 5.11 7.40 -20.71
N GLN A 149 5.75 6.64 -19.81
CA GLN A 149 5.47 5.22 -19.57
C GLN A 149 3.98 4.90 -19.38
N PRO A 150 3.18 5.72 -18.65
CA PRO A 150 1.75 5.45 -18.48
C PRO A 150 0.96 5.49 -19.79
N LEU A 151 1.37 6.32 -20.77
CA LEU A 151 0.69 6.43 -22.07
C LEU A 151 1.05 5.27 -23.00
N ILE A 152 2.27 4.75 -22.89
CA ILE A 152 2.76 3.65 -23.72
C ILE A 152 2.28 2.30 -23.18
N PHE A 153 2.31 2.12 -21.85
CA PHE A 153 2.07 0.83 -21.20
C PHE A 153 0.76 0.78 -20.40
N GLY A 154 0.25 1.90 -19.91
CA GLY A 154 -0.89 1.97 -18.97
C GLY A 154 -2.29 1.89 -19.61
N TYR A 155 -2.40 1.77 -20.94
CA TYR A 155 -3.70 1.71 -21.62
C TYR A 155 -4.52 0.46 -21.25
N THR A 156 -3.90 -0.61 -20.76
CA THR A 156 -4.61 -1.87 -20.47
C THR A 156 -5.46 -1.82 -19.20
N ASP A 157 -5.08 -1.04 -18.18
CA ASP A 157 -5.75 -1.10 -16.87
C ASP A 157 -7.02 -0.25 -16.82
N THR A 158 -7.09 0.80 -17.64
CA THR A 158 -8.31 1.62 -17.79
C THR A 158 -9.46 0.83 -18.41
N GLN A 159 -9.18 -0.32 -19.03
CA GLN A 159 -10.16 -1.23 -19.61
C GLN A 159 -10.69 -2.29 -18.63
N LEU A 160 -10.20 -2.32 -17.39
CA LEU A 160 -10.73 -3.22 -16.38
C LEU A 160 -12.15 -2.78 -16.00
N PRO A 161 -13.10 -3.73 -15.87
CA PRO A 161 -14.47 -3.40 -15.55
C PRO A 161 -14.51 -2.67 -14.21
N LYS A 162 -15.23 -1.56 -14.12
CA LYS A 162 -15.53 -0.93 -12.82
C LYS A 162 -16.56 -1.79 -12.09
N SER A 163 -16.57 -1.77 -10.75
CA SER A 163 -17.38 -2.70 -9.95
C SER A 163 -18.87 -2.65 -10.29
N TYR A 164 -19.40 -1.46 -10.58
CA TYR A 164 -20.80 -1.26 -10.95
C TYR A 164 -21.15 -1.75 -12.37
N ARG A 165 -20.16 -2.10 -13.20
CA ARG A 165 -20.34 -2.66 -14.56
C ARG A 165 -19.98 -4.14 -14.66
N ILE A 166 -19.60 -4.81 -13.56
CA ILE A 166 -19.21 -6.25 -13.58
C ILE A 166 -20.30 -7.12 -14.22
N GLN A 167 -21.58 -6.76 -14.03
CA GLN A 167 -22.72 -7.50 -14.57
C GLN A 167 -22.73 -7.55 -16.12
N GLU A 168 -22.04 -6.64 -16.79
CA GLU A 168 -21.91 -6.61 -18.26
C GLU A 168 -20.96 -7.68 -18.81
N TYR A 169 -20.16 -8.36 -17.97
CA TYR A 169 -19.04 -9.22 -18.37
C TYR A 169 -19.27 -10.73 -18.15
N ASN A 170 -20.50 -11.14 -17.77
CA ASN A 170 -20.89 -12.55 -17.52
C ASN A 170 -19.81 -13.37 -16.75
N PRO A 171 -19.48 -13.00 -15.51
CA PRO A 171 -18.38 -13.61 -14.77
C PRO A 171 -18.62 -15.09 -14.44
N GLN A 172 -17.58 -15.91 -14.61
CA GLN A 172 -17.57 -17.30 -14.12
C GLN A 172 -17.48 -17.30 -12.59
N GLN A 173 -18.41 -17.98 -11.91
CA GLN A 173 -18.29 -18.22 -10.47
C GLN A 173 -17.17 -19.23 -10.19
N LEU A 174 -16.32 -18.93 -9.21
CA LEU A 174 -15.25 -19.82 -8.77
C LEU A 174 -15.64 -20.48 -7.45
N THR A 175 -15.27 -21.75 -7.30
CA THR A 175 -15.51 -22.51 -6.07
C THR A 175 -14.66 -21.97 -4.92
N ILE A 176 -15.30 -21.85 -3.74
CA ILE A 176 -14.67 -21.56 -2.47
C ILE A 176 -14.75 -22.82 -1.60
N ASN A 177 -13.60 -23.48 -1.41
CA ASN A 177 -13.44 -24.71 -0.65
C ASN A 177 -13.32 -24.42 0.85
N LYS A 178 -14.03 -25.19 1.67
CA LYS A 178 -13.97 -25.05 3.13
C LYS A 178 -12.53 -25.25 3.66
N PRO A 179 -12.11 -24.52 4.71
CA PRO A 179 -10.86 -24.79 5.41
C PRO A 179 -10.78 -26.23 5.95
N SER A 180 -9.56 -26.75 6.10
CA SER A 180 -9.28 -28.11 6.58
C SER A 180 -8.46 -28.09 7.87
N ASP A 181 -8.57 -29.16 8.65
CA ASP A 181 -7.70 -29.39 9.79
C ASP A 181 -6.39 -30.04 9.33
N TYR A 182 -5.28 -29.35 9.56
CA TYR A 182 -3.92 -29.84 9.30
C TYR A 182 -3.16 -30.23 10.57
N ASN A 183 -3.76 -30.12 11.75
CA ASN A 183 -3.11 -30.49 13.00
C ASN A 183 -2.60 -31.94 12.94
N GLY A 184 -1.32 -32.14 13.25
CA GLY A 184 -0.70 -33.46 13.29
C GLY A 184 -0.43 -34.10 11.93
N LYS A 185 -0.79 -33.45 10.81
CA LYS A 185 -0.51 -33.98 9.47
C LYS A 185 0.96 -33.89 9.13
N SER A 186 1.42 -34.84 8.32
CA SER A 186 2.69 -34.71 7.61
C SER A 186 2.58 -33.67 6.49
N LYS A 187 3.71 -33.07 6.12
CA LYS A 187 3.87 -32.20 4.97
C LYS A 187 3.41 -32.87 3.69
N ALA A 188 3.69 -34.16 3.52
CA ALA A 188 3.25 -34.93 2.36
C ALA A 188 1.71 -35.01 2.24
N GLU A 189 1.01 -35.20 3.37
CA GLU A 189 -0.46 -35.13 3.39
C GLU A 189 -0.97 -33.73 3.05
N VAL A 190 -0.37 -32.69 3.63
CA VAL A 190 -0.75 -31.29 3.36
C VAL A 190 -0.52 -30.95 1.88
N PHE A 191 0.59 -31.39 1.29
CA PHE A 191 0.89 -31.22 -0.14
C PHE A 191 -0.10 -31.97 -1.02
N SER A 192 -0.47 -33.19 -0.64
CA SER A 192 -1.48 -33.97 -1.36
C SER A 192 -2.84 -33.26 -1.39
N ILE A 193 -3.23 -32.66 -0.25
CA ILE A 193 -4.44 -31.82 -0.16
C ILE A 193 -4.32 -30.60 -1.08
N ARG A 194 -3.20 -29.86 -1.03
CA ARG A 194 -2.96 -28.69 -1.87
C ARG A 194 -3.05 -29.02 -3.37
N LYS A 195 -2.39 -30.09 -3.82
CA LYS A 195 -2.41 -30.54 -5.23
C LYS A 195 -3.83 -30.81 -5.71
N LYS A 196 -4.64 -31.49 -4.91
CA LYS A 196 -6.06 -31.75 -5.23
C LYS A 196 -6.83 -30.45 -5.47
N PHE A 197 -6.63 -29.44 -4.62
CA PHE A 197 -7.32 -28.16 -4.78
C PHE A 197 -6.82 -27.36 -5.98
N VAL A 198 -5.52 -27.41 -6.29
CA VAL A 198 -4.96 -26.79 -7.50
C VAL A 198 -5.52 -27.41 -8.77
N GLN A 199 -5.66 -28.73 -8.84
CA GLN A 199 -6.25 -29.44 -9.98
C GLN A 199 -7.67 -28.98 -10.32
N THR A 200 -8.44 -28.52 -9.32
CA THR A 200 -9.82 -28.01 -9.51
C THR A 200 -9.91 -26.48 -9.63
N SER A 201 -8.77 -25.78 -9.66
CA SER A 201 -8.71 -24.32 -9.69
C SER A 201 -8.47 -23.77 -11.11
N LEU A 202 -8.47 -22.44 -11.25
CA LEU A 202 -8.05 -21.77 -12.49
C LEU A 202 -6.58 -22.05 -12.86
N PHE A 203 -5.79 -22.53 -11.90
CA PHE A 203 -4.35 -22.74 -12.03
C PHE A 203 -3.98 -24.22 -12.15
N ASN A 204 -4.93 -25.07 -12.55
CA ASN A 204 -4.68 -26.48 -12.80
C ASN A 204 -3.51 -26.67 -13.79
N LYS A 205 -2.48 -27.38 -13.35
CA LYS A 205 -1.35 -27.83 -14.17
C LYS A 205 -1.02 -29.28 -13.81
N PRO A 206 -0.78 -30.18 -14.78
CA PRO A 206 -0.51 -31.59 -14.51
C PRO A 206 0.72 -31.84 -13.62
N ASP A 207 1.69 -30.94 -13.68
CA ASP A 207 3.00 -31.00 -13.04
C ASP A 207 3.12 -30.03 -11.85
N TYR A 208 2.00 -29.52 -11.33
CA TYR A 208 2.04 -28.62 -10.18
C TYR A 208 2.63 -29.33 -8.93
N GLU A 209 3.67 -28.71 -8.39
CA GLU A 209 4.22 -28.99 -7.08
C GLU A 209 4.13 -27.73 -6.20
N PRO A 210 3.80 -27.86 -4.90
CA PRO A 210 3.87 -26.74 -3.97
C PRO A 210 5.26 -26.10 -3.95
N ASP A 211 5.34 -24.78 -4.06
CA ASP A 211 6.62 -24.06 -4.08
C ASP A 211 7.39 -24.21 -2.77
N ASP A 212 8.63 -24.68 -2.86
CA ASP A 212 9.49 -24.90 -1.68
C ASP A 212 9.78 -23.59 -0.91
N ASN A 213 9.87 -22.45 -1.59
CA ASN A 213 10.10 -21.17 -0.91
C ASN A 213 8.86 -20.67 -0.15
N THR A 214 7.69 -21.28 -0.40
CA THR A 214 6.41 -20.88 0.19
C THR A 214 5.95 -21.91 1.23
N PHE A 215 6.08 -23.20 0.94
CA PHE A 215 5.58 -24.28 1.79
C PHE A 215 6.66 -25.28 2.22
N GLY A 216 7.92 -25.08 1.81
CA GLY A 216 9.03 -25.98 2.09
C GLY A 216 9.47 -26.03 3.54
N GLN A 217 9.00 -25.15 4.42
CA GLN A 217 9.34 -25.16 5.85
C GLN A 217 8.22 -25.68 6.76
N ILE A 218 7.17 -26.28 6.18
CA ILE A 218 6.19 -27.05 6.95
C ILE A 218 6.89 -28.25 7.60
N GLU A 219 6.70 -28.42 8.91
CA GLU A 219 7.16 -29.61 9.63
C GLU A 219 6.01 -30.57 9.95
N ASP A 220 6.35 -31.86 9.92
CA ASP A 220 5.44 -32.98 10.15
C ASP A 220 4.94 -33.06 11.59
N GLY A 221 3.68 -33.44 11.76
CA GLY A 221 3.13 -33.77 13.07
C GLY A 221 2.89 -32.56 13.98
N LYS A 222 3.23 -31.35 13.53
CA LYS A 222 3.06 -30.13 14.31
C LYS A 222 1.60 -29.67 14.32
N PRO A 223 1.17 -29.01 15.40
CA PRO A 223 -0.07 -28.27 15.38
C PRO A 223 0.02 -27.06 14.44
N TRP A 224 -1.12 -26.46 14.14
CA TRP A 224 -1.26 -25.29 13.28
C TRP A 224 -2.04 -24.20 14.01
N TRP A 225 -1.78 -22.93 13.68
CA TRP A 225 -2.65 -21.86 14.15
C TRP A 225 -4.10 -22.08 13.68
N GLY A 226 -5.05 -21.98 14.61
CA GLY A 226 -6.48 -22.16 14.35
C GLY A 226 -7.10 -20.91 13.72
N ILE A 227 -8.00 -21.09 12.76
CA ILE A 227 -8.57 -19.98 11.95
C ILE A 227 -9.29 -18.91 12.79
N ASN A 228 -10.05 -19.32 13.81
CA ASN A 228 -10.76 -18.38 14.68
C ASN A 228 -9.81 -17.69 15.66
N GLN A 229 -8.69 -18.34 15.98
CA GLN A 229 -7.77 -17.91 17.02
C GLN A 229 -6.85 -16.76 16.57
N ILE A 230 -6.76 -16.53 15.26
CA ILE A 230 -6.07 -15.37 14.69
C ILE A 230 -6.74 -14.06 15.08
N VAL A 231 -8.07 -14.06 15.22
CA VAL A 231 -8.83 -12.84 15.53
C VAL A 231 -9.06 -12.71 17.03
N CYS A 232 -9.25 -13.83 17.69
CA CYS A 232 -9.64 -13.90 19.10
C CYS A 232 -8.47 -13.74 20.06
N SER A 233 -8.73 -13.18 21.24
CA SER A 233 -7.72 -12.98 22.28
C SER A 233 -7.92 -13.96 23.45
N GLU A 234 -6.82 -14.25 24.16
CA GLU A 234 -6.81 -14.95 25.44
C GLU A 234 -7.51 -14.14 26.55
N TYR A 235 -7.69 -12.83 26.35
CA TYR A 235 -8.04 -11.84 27.36
C TYR A 235 -9.33 -12.12 28.17
N ASN A 236 -10.26 -12.96 27.69
CA ASN A 236 -11.46 -13.39 28.41
C ASN A 236 -11.80 -14.88 28.22
N ASN A 237 -10.86 -15.70 27.75
CA ASN A 237 -11.09 -17.12 27.51
C ASN A 237 -10.00 -17.97 28.21
N PRO A 238 -10.26 -18.46 29.44
CA PRO A 238 -9.28 -19.27 30.16
C PRO A 238 -8.97 -20.61 29.49
N ASN A 239 -9.82 -21.05 28.56
CA ASN A 239 -9.62 -22.26 27.75
C ASN A 239 -9.13 -21.94 26.33
N PHE A 240 -8.57 -20.74 26.10
CA PHE A 240 -8.11 -20.34 24.77
C PHE A 240 -6.98 -21.24 24.29
N ASN A 241 -7.23 -21.95 23.20
CA ASN A 241 -6.26 -22.80 22.55
C ASN A 241 -6.01 -22.26 21.14
N LYS A 242 -4.83 -21.66 20.94
CA LYS A 242 -4.36 -21.06 19.67
C LYS A 242 -4.37 -22.03 18.49
N THR A 243 -4.38 -23.33 18.74
CA THR A 243 -4.33 -24.39 17.73
C THR A 243 -5.66 -25.11 17.52
N ALA A 244 -6.71 -24.68 18.25
CA ALA A 244 -8.02 -25.31 18.16
C ALA A 244 -8.74 -24.99 16.84
N GLY A 245 -9.42 -26.01 16.32
CA GLY A 245 -10.22 -25.93 15.10
C GLY A 245 -9.40 -26.15 13.84
N VAL A 246 -9.99 -25.79 12.69
CA VAL A 246 -9.33 -25.91 11.38
C VAL A 246 -8.18 -24.91 11.25
N SER A 247 -7.15 -25.29 10.50
CA SER A 247 -5.92 -24.51 10.38
C SER A 247 -6.16 -23.23 9.59
N ALA A 248 -5.69 -22.09 10.08
CA ALA A 248 -5.91 -20.79 9.46
C ALA A 248 -5.38 -20.72 8.01
N VAL A 249 -4.19 -21.27 7.79
CA VAL A 249 -3.52 -21.29 6.48
C VAL A 249 -4.32 -22.10 5.44
N SER A 250 -5.11 -23.08 5.88
CA SER A 250 -5.90 -23.92 4.98
C SER A 250 -6.95 -23.13 4.19
N LYS A 251 -7.38 -21.96 4.68
CA LYS A 251 -8.29 -21.08 3.92
C LYS A 251 -7.65 -20.60 2.61
N HIS A 252 -6.33 -20.43 2.58
CA HIS A 252 -5.56 -20.11 1.38
C HIS A 252 -5.14 -21.37 0.63
N MET A 253 -4.60 -22.37 1.33
CA MET A 253 -4.09 -23.60 0.69
C MET A 253 -5.20 -24.41 -0.01
N ASN A 254 -6.41 -24.42 0.53
CA ASN A 254 -7.56 -25.07 -0.11
C ASN A 254 -8.16 -24.24 -1.26
N ASN A 255 -7.79 -22.97 -1.39
CA ASN A 255 -8.37 -22.05 -2.35
C ASN A 255 -7.29 -21.36 -3.19
N PRO A 256 -6.70 -22.07 -4.18
CA PRO A 256 -5.67 -21.50 -5.06
C PRO A 256 -6.13 -20.25 -5.81
N ASN A 257 -7.44 -20.12 -6.04
CA ASN A 257 -8.06 -18.94 -6.67
C ASN A 257 -7.92 -17.66 -5.82
N ILE A 258 -7.70 -17.76 -4.51
CA ILE A 258 -7.42 -16.60 -3.63
C ILE A 258 -5.93 -16.27 -3.77
N LEU A 259 -5.53 -15.67 -4.89
CA LEU A 259 -4.12 -15.33 -5.15
C LEU A 259 -3.54 -14.42 -4.07
N VAL A 260 -4.29 -13.37 -3.71
CA VAL A 260 -3.95 -12.49 -2.59
C VAL A 260 -5.06 -12.58 -1.55
N GLY A 261 -4.71 -13.02 -0.36
CA GLY A 261 -5.61 -13.09 0.78
C GLY A 261 -5.63 -11.80 1.59
N THR A 262 -6.68 -11.60 2.37
CA THR A 262 -6.72 -10.66 3.49
C THR A 262 -6.64 -11.44 4.80
N VAL A 263 -5.92 -10.91 5.79
CA VAL A 263 -5.80 -11.49 7.12
C VAL A 263 -5.83 -10.41 8.19
N PHE A 264 -6.26 -10.81 9.39
CA PHE A 264 -6.06 -10.03 10.61
C PHE A 264 -4.64 -10.30 11.12
N PRO A 265 -3.73 -9.31 11.11
CA PRO A 265 -2.33 -9.56 11.48
C PRO A 265 -2.14 -9.70 13.00
N PHE A 266 -3.05 -9.10 13.80
CA PHE A 266 -2.97 -9.08 15.25
C PHE A 266 -4.33 -9.30 15.90
N ASN A 267 -4.37 -10.03 17.01
CA ASN A 267 -5.59 -10.25 17.77
C ASN A 267 -6.11 -8.91 18.33
N PHE A 268 -7.43 -8.78 18.51
CA PHE A 268 -8.00 -7.62 19.18
C PHE A 268 -7.62 -7.64 20.68
N PHE A 269 -6.60 -6.91 21.08
CA PHE A 269 -6.25 -6.76 22.49
C PHE A 269 -7.19 -5.75 23.15
N LYS A 270 -7.96 -6.21 24.14
CA LYS A 270 -8.66 -5.41 25.17
C LYS A 270 -10.01 -4.77 24.81
N GLU A 271 -10.22 -4.23 23.62
CA GLU A 271 -11.37 -3.33 23.34
C GLU A 271 -12.50 -3.94 22.50
N TYR A 272 -12.32 -5.16 22.00
CA TYR A 272 -13.22 -5.74 21.01
C TYR A 272 -13.65 -7.17 21.30
N ASP A 273 -13.85 -7.49 22.58
CA ASP A 273 -14.47 -8.76 22.92
C ASP A 273 -15.99 -8.68 22.77
N SER A 274 -16.44 -8.80 21.52
CA SER A 274 -17.74 -9.44 21.28
C SER A 274 -17.42 -10.85 20.78
N ILE A 275 -17.63 -11.87 21.61
CA ILE A 275 -17.55 -13.30 21.25
C ILE A 275 -18.21 -13.58 19.87
N GLY A 276 -19.24 -12.80 19.52
CA GLY A 276 -19.88 -12.81 18.20
C GLY A 276 -18.97 -12.47 17.03
N TYR A 277 -18.10 -11.45 17.13
CA TYR A 277 -17.13 -11.13 16.07
C TYR A 277 -16.12 -12.26 15.88
N CYS A 278 -15.63 -12.81 16.99
CA CYS A 278 -14.69 -13.92 17.05
C CYS A 278 -15.13 -15.19 16.32
N THR A 279 -16.43 -15.48 16.38
CA THR A 279 -17.03 -16.70 15.82
C THR A 279 -17.69 -16.46 14.46
N ALA A 280 -17.79 -15.22 14.02
CA ALA A 280 -18.45 -14.89 12.77
C ALA A 280 -17.66 -15.34 11.54
N GLU A 281 -18.38 -15.78 10.49
CA GLU A 281 -17.76 -16.17 9.23
C GLU A 281 -16.94 -15.04 8.59
N TYR A 282 -17.43 -13.80 8.66
CA TYR A 282 -16.74 -12.64 8.08
C TYR A 282 -15.37 -12.36 8.74
N ALA A 283 -15.24 -12.65 10.04
CA ALA A 283 -14.00 -12.43 10.78
C ALA A 283 -12.90 -13.43 10.39
N LYS A 284 -13.25 -14.54 9.75
CA LYS A 284 -12.27 -15.51 9.22
C LYS A 284 -11.50 -14.97 8.01
N THR A 285 -11.83 -13.76 7.54
CA THR A 285 -11.24 -13.13 6.34
C THR A 285 -11.27 -14.11 5.17
N PHE A 286 -12.47 -14.65 4.95
CA PHE A 286 -12.78 -15.69 3.98
C PHE A 286 -13.81 -15.12 2.99
N PRO A 287 -13.57 -15.20 1.66
CA PRO A 287 -14.45 -14.55 0.71
C PRO A 287 -15.81 -15.24 0.70
N LYS A 288 -16.89 -14.45 0.58
CA LYS A 288 -18.25 -14.98 0.38
C LYS A 288 -18.51 -15.37 -1.09
N LYS A 289 -17.80 -14.73 -2.02
CA LYS A 289 -17.99 -14.89 -3.46
C LYS A 289 -16.68 -14.68 -4.19
N MET A 290 -16.44 -15.50 -5.21
CA MET A 290 -15.27 -15.42 -6.08
C MET A 290 -15.73 -15.50 -7.54
N GLU A 291 -15.23 -14.60 -8.37
CA GLU A 291 -15.64 -14.44 -9.76
C GLU A 291 -14.43 -14.31 -10.68
N TYR A 292 -14.54 -14.78 -11.93
CA TYR A 292 -13.50 -14.66 -12.93
C TYR A 292 -14.05 -14.11 -14.25
N ILE A 293 -13.41 -13.03 -14.72
CA ILE A 293 -13.68 -12.41 -16.01
C ILE A 293 -12.51 -12.76 -16.93
N LYS A 294 -12.74 -13.76 -17.80
CA LYS A 294 -11.68 -14.43 -18.58
C LYS A 294 -10.97 -13.52 -19.58
N ASP A 295 -11.71 -12.69 -20.30
CA ASP A 295 -11.18 -11.76 -21.31
C ASP A 295 -10.32 -10.64 -20.70
N LYS A 296 -10.58 -10.30 -19.43
CA LYS A 296 -9.80 -9.32 -18.65
C LYS A 296 -8.72 -9.95 -17.79
N ASN A 297 -8.70 -11.28 -17.72
CA ASN A 297 -7.90 -12.05 -16.77
C ASN A 297 -7.97 -11.48 -15.35
N LEU A 298 -9.20 -11.24 -14.88
CA LEU A 298 -9.49 -10.59 -13.61
C LEU A 298 -10.24 -11.54 -12.70
N ILE A 299 -9.63 -11.86 -11.54
CA ILE A 299 -10.29 -12.54 -10.43
C ILE A 299 -10.84 -11.49 -9.47
N ILE A 300 -12.06 -11.66 -8.99
CA ILE A 300 -12.70 -10.78 -8.03
C ILE A 300 -13.08 -11.61 -6.80
N ALA A 301 -12.56 -11.21 -5.65
CA ALA A 301 -12.83 -11.80 -4.35
C ALA A 301 -13.66 -10.82 -3.51
N THR A 302 -14.90 -11.18 -3.20
CA THR A 302 -15.79 -10.36 -2.39
C THR A 302 -15.86 -10.91 -0.98
N TYR A 303 -15.57 -10.05 -0.01
CA TYR A 303 -15.59 -10.31 1.41
C TYR A 303 -16.71 -9.52 2.07
N ASP A 304 -17.32 -10.13 3.07
CA ASP A 304 -18.17 -9.44 4.01
C ASP A 304 -17.32 -8.79 5.10
N MET A 305 -17.68 -7.58 5.50
CA MET A 305 -16.99 -6.86 6.56
C MET A 305 -17.97 -6.11 7.46
N ASP A 306 -17.77 -6.27 8.76
CA ASP A 306 -18.55 -5.55 9.77
C ASP A 306 -18.06 -4.10 9.89
N LYS A 307 -19.00 -3.14 9.83
CA LYS A 307 -18.71 -1.70 9.91
C LYS A 307 -17.93 -1.27 11.16
N ARG A 308 -17.99 -2.05 12.23
CA ARG A 308 -17.29 -1.73 13.48
C ARG A 308 -15.77 -1.73 13.27
N ILE A 309 -15.21 -2.41 12.26
CA ILE A 309 -13.77 -2.38 11.94
C ILE A 309 -13.28 -0.95 11.61
N LEU A 310 -14.16 -0.12 11.03
CA LEU A 310 -13.83 1.26 10.61
C LEU A 310 -13.46 2.16 11.80
N ASN A 311 -14.04 1.88 12.97
CA ASN A 311 -13.82 2.64 14.21
C ASN A 311 -12.97 1.86 15.22
N SER A 312 -12.35 0.75 14.80
CA SER A 312 -11.56 -0.11 15.69
C SER A 312 -10.13 0.41 15.81
N PHE A 313 -9.54 0.18 16.98
CA PHE A 313 -8.16 0.53 17.28
C PHE A 313 -7.41 -0.67 17.86
N ILE A 314 -6.10 -0.66 17.72
CA ILE A 314 -5.18 -1.57 18.41
C ILE A 314 -4.14 -0.77 19.16
N ASN A 315 -3.64 -1.34 20.25
CA ASN A 315 -2.42 -0.87 20.87
C ASN A 315 -1.24 -1.60 20.23
N TRP A 316 -0.46 -0.89 19.41
CA TRP A 316 0.71 -1.41 18.75
C TRP A 316 1.95 -0.69 19.30
N ARG A 317 2.83 -1.45 20.00
CA ARG A 317 4.05 -0.92 20.64
C ARG A 317 3.79 0.29 21.55
N GLY A 318 2.71 0.24 22.34
CA GLY A 318 2.36 1.30 23.29
C GLY A 318 1.62 2.49 22.66
N ARG A 319 1.40 2.49 21.34
CA ARG A 319 0.67 3.54 20.63
C ARG A 319 -0.68 3.03 20.15
N ARG A 320 -1.72 3.83 20.37
CA ARG A 320 -3.05 3.57 19.79
C ARG A 320 -2.99 3.86 18.29
N ARG A 321 -3.29 2.85 17.48
CA ARG A 321 -3.39 2.95 16.02
C ARG A 321 -4.76 2.47 15.57
N HIS A 322 -5.26 2.98 14.44
CA HIS A 322 -6.43 2.39 13.80
C HIS A 322 -6.15 0.92 13.46
N TYR A 323 -7.19 0.09 13.58
CA TYR A 323 -7.08 -1.31 13.20
C TYR A 323 -6.80 -1.41 11.70
N PHE A 324 -5.88 -2.30 11.33
CA PHE A 324 -5.51 -2.57 9.94
C PHE A 324 -5.52 -4.07 9.65
N LEU A 325 -5.79 -4.38 8.39
CA LEU A 325 -5.68 -5.71 7.80
C LEU A 325 -4.34 -5.83 7.08
N ASN A 326 -3.91 -7.05 6.80
CA ASN A 326 -2.71 -7.33 6.03
C ASN A 326 -3.05 -8.16 4.79
N LEU A 327 -2.36 -7.92 3.67
CA LEU A 327 -2.45 -8.79 2.50
C LEU A 327 -1.45 -9.94 2.62
N THR A 328 -1.85 -11.15 2.21
CA THR A 328 -0.96 -12.31 2.08
C THR A 328 -0.88 -12.74 0.62
N GLY A 329 0.34 -12.84 0.09
CA GLY A 329 0.61 -13.28 -1.28
C GLY A 329 0.90 -14.77 -1.38
N LEU A 330 0.58 -15.56 -0.35
CA LEU A 330 0.98 -16.96 -0.23
C LEU A 330 0.65 -17.81 -1.48
N ASN A 331 -0.59 -17.72 -1.97
CA ASN A 331 -0.99 -18.43 -3.19
C ASN A 331 -0.39 -17.82 -4.47
N ALA A 332 -0.28 -16.49 -4.54
CA ALA A 332 0.38 -15.82 -5.66
C ALA A 332 1.82 -16.32 -5.81
N LYS A 333 2.60 -16.31 -4.72
CA LYS A 333 3.99 -16.78 -4.68
C LYS A 333 4.10 -18.25 -5.07
N ASP A 334 3.27 -19.12 -4.48
CA ASP A 334 3.22 -20.55 -4.80
C ASP A 334 2.93 -20.83 -6.29
N LEU A 335 2.03 -20.06 -6.88
CA LEU A 335 1.64 -20.21 -8.29
C LEU A 335 2.57 -19.45 -9.25
N GLY A 336 3.65 -18.87 -8.72
CA GLY A 336 4.72 -18.22 -9.46
C GLY A 336 4.57 -16.71 -9.65
N TYR A 337 3.47 -16.10 -9.20
CA TYR A 337 3.23 -14.65 -9.23
C TYR A 337 3.94 -13.95 -8.05
N LYS A 338 5.24 -13.73 -8.20
CA LYS A 338 6.12 -13.24 -7.13
C LYS A 338 5.94 -11.75 -6.81
N TYR A 339 5.41 -10.96 -7.74
CA TYR A 339 5.35 -9.50 -7.64
C TYR A 339 3.92 -8.98 -7.68
N GLY A 340 3.65 -7.91 -6.92
CA GLY A 340 2.35 -7.27 -6.82
C GLY A 340 2.42 -5.74 -6.83
N TYR A 341 1.37 -5.08 -7.33
CA TYR A 341 1.18 -3.63 -7.22
C TYR A 341 -0.31 -3.30 -7.08
N ALA A 342 -0.69 -2.58 -6.04
CA ALA A 342 -2.08 -2.22 -5.74
C ALA A 342 -2.44 -0.87 -6.38
N PHE A 343 -3.62 -0.80 -7.00
CA PHE A 343 -4.16 0.38 -7.65
C PHE A 343 -5.69 0.38 -7.55
N ASP A 344 -6.32 1.47 -7.99
CA ASP A 344 -7.78 1.65 -7.91
C ASP A 344 -8.30 1.47 -6.46
N LEU A 345 -7.58 2.06 -5.50
CA LEU A 345 -7.93 2.02 -4.08
C LEU A 345 -9.15 2.92 -3.84
N LYS A 346 -10.28 2.32 -3.49
CA LYS A 346 -11.52 3.02 -3.14
C LYS A 346 -11.85 2.75 -1.69
N ASN A 347 -11.87 3.80 -0.86
CA ASN A 347 -12.12 3.71 0.58
C ASN A 347 -11.13 2.79 1.31
N ILE A 348 -9.92 2.67 0.79
CA ILE A 348 -8.82 1.90 1.39
C ILE A 348 -7.60 2.80 1.44
N GLU A 349 -6.91 2.77 2.58
CA GLU A 349 -5.64 3.45 2.78
C GLU A 349 -4.58 2.45 3.20
N MET A 350 -3.42 2.48 2.54
CA MET A 350 -2.24 1.73 2.96
C MET A 350 -1.61 2.44 4.18
N THR A 351 -1.25 1.71 5.23
CA THR A 351 -0.90 2.35 6.50
C THR A 351 0.56 2.78 6.62
N GLU A 352 1.42 2.33 5.71
CA GLU A 352 2.85 2.64 5.72
C GLU A 352 3.22 3.52 4.50
N PRO A 353 4.20 4.45 4.62
CA PRO A 353 4.60 5.31 3.51
C PRO A 353 5.12 4.55 2.29
N VAL A 354 5.92 3.51 2.54
CA VAL A 354 6.39 2.55 1.53
C VAL A 354 5.46 1.33 1.57
N ASN A 355 4.71 1.15 0.49
CA ASN A 355 3.67 0.13 0.42
C ASN A 355 3.42 -0.34 -1.02
N ILE A 356 2.64 -1.43 -1.17
CA ILE A 356 2.34 -2.06 -2.47
C ILE A 356 1.59 -1.15 -3.47
N SER A 357 1.05 -0.01 -3.04
CA SER A 357 0.41 0.97 -3.95
C SER A 357 1.36 2.07 -4.44
N LYS A 358 2.60 2.10 -3.93
CA LYS A 358 3.64 3.05 -4.32
C LYS A 358 4.77 2.37 -5.08
N GLU A 359 5.07 1.12 -4.75
CA GLU A 359 6.17 0.36 -5.35
C GLU A 359 5.74 -1.05 -5.73
N ILE A 360 6.45 -1.62 -6.72
CA ILE A 360 6.30 -3.03 -7.08
C ILE A 360 6.82 -3.87 -5.91
N TYR A 361 5.91 -4.54 -5.23
CA TYR A 361 6.21 -5.36 -4.08
C TYR A 361 6.56 -6.79 -4.48
N ARG A 362 7.48 -7.43 -3.76
CA ARG A 362 7.76 -8.87 -3.87
C ARG A 362 7.24 -9.57 -2.63
N PHE A 363 6.34 -10.54 -2.79
CA PHE A 363 5.81 -11.31 -1.67
C PHE A 363 6.91 -12.13 -0.98
N LYS A 364 7.00 -12.00 0.34
CA LYS A 364 8.03 -12.63 1.19
C LYS A 364 7.43 -13.73 2.09
N ASP A 365 6.12 -13.77 2.27
CA ASP A 365 5.45 -14.71 3.17
C ASP A 365 5.65 -16.18 2.78
N PHE A 366 5.76 -17.03 3.80
CA PHE A 366 5.92 -18.48 3.71
C PHE A 366 5.35 -19.15 4.96
N VAL A 367 5.14 -20.47 4.88
CA VAL A 367 4.72 -21.29 6.01
C VAL A 367 5.93 -21.92 6.68
N HIS A 368 6.02 -21.79 8.01
CA HIS A 368 7.07 -22.37 8.83
C HIS A 368 6.54 -22.75 10.22
N VAL A 369 7.37 -23.42 11.02
CA VAL A 369 7.10 -23.63 12.45
C VAL A 369 7.61 -22.46 13.29
N GLY A 370 6.71 -21.84 14.04
CA GLY A 370 7.01 -20.73 14.94
C GLY A 370 6.51 -20.95 16.36
N ALA A 371 7.08 -20.23 17.31
CA ALA A 371 6.70 -20.29 18.72
C ALA A 371 5.45 -19.46 19.06
N SER A 372 4.87 -18.74 18.10
CA SER A 372 3.79 -17.76 18.32
C SER A 372 2.51 -18.37 18.94
N CYS A 373 2.23 -19.65 18.67
CA CYS A 373 1.10 -20.35 19.28
C CYS A 373 1.32 -20.77 20.75
N GLY A 374 2.54 -20.64 21.30
CA GLY A 374 2.84 -21.01 22.68
C GLY A 374 2.90 -22.52 22.97
N VAL A 375 2.77 -23.38 21.95
CA VAL A 375 2.94 -24.84 22.11
C VAL A 375 4.42 -25.20 22.13
N GLN A 376 4.83 -26.13 22.99
CA GLN A 376 6.20 -26.65 23.03
C GLN A 376 6.61 -27.19 21.66
N GLY A 377 7.73 -26.70 21.12
CA GLY A 377 8.20 -27.06 19.79
C GLY A 377 7.47 -26.35 18.63
N GLY A 378 6.57 -25.40 18.91
CA GLY A 378 5.95 -24.53 17.93
C GLY A 378 4.80 -25.17 17.13
N CYS A 379 4.25 -24.36 16.23
CA CYS A 379 3.19 -24.75 15.29
C CYS A 379 3.47 -24.15 13.91
N ASN A 380 2.91 -24.78 12.88
CA ASN A 380 2.93 -24.24 11.53
C ASN A 380 2.07 -22.97 11.42
N ASN A 381 2.63 -21.90 10.86
CA ASN A 381 2.01 -20.60 10.67
C ASN A 381 2.60 -19.82 9.47
N ILE A 382 1.96 -18.72 9.08
CA ILE A 382 2.48 -17.80 8.06
C ILE A 382 3.39 -16.75 8.72
N SER A 383 4.53 -16.45 8.09
CA SER A 383 5.39 -15.32 8.43
C SER A 383 6.26 -14.93 7.21
N PRO A 384 7.00 -13.81 7.23
CA PRO A 384 6.92 -12.72 8.20
C PRO A 384 5.62 -11.91 8.02
N HIS A 385 5.26 -11.13 9.04
CA HIS A 385 4.33 -10.01 8.86
C HIS A 385 4.97 -8.98 7.91
N GLN A 386 4.21 -8.51 6.93
CA GLN A 386 4.71 -7.64 5.86
C GLN A 386 4.03 -6.27 5.95
N THR A 387 4.65 -5.31 6.64
CA THR A 387 4.01 -4.01 6.93
C THR A 387 3.70 -3.19 5.68
N GLU A 388 4.41 -3.40 4.58
CA GLU A 388 4.16 -2.75 3.30
C GLU A 388 2.83 -3.20 2.65
N LEU A 389 2.22 -4.25 3.21
CA LEU A 389 0.94 -4.82 2.82
C LEU A 389 -0.18 -4.51 3.82
N ASP A 390 0.09 -3.68 4.83
CA ASP A 390 -0.92 -3.25 5.81
C ASP A 390 -1.81 -2.15 5.23
N TYR A 391 -3.12 -2.31 5.43
CA TYR A 391 -4.13 -1.37 4.96
C TYR A 391 -5.31 -1.29 5.93
N ARG A 392 -5.98 -0.13 5.94
CA ARG A 392 -7.25 0.07 6.66
C ARG A 392 -8.37 0.41 5.71
N LEU A 393 -9.59 0.09 6.13
CA LEU A 393 -10.81 0.47 5.43
C LEU A 393 -11.28 1.83 5.99
N LEU A 394 -11.52 2.80 5.11
CA LEU A 394 -12.02 4.13 5.48
C LEU A 394 -13.55 4.14 5.51
N HIS A 395 -14.19 3.50 4.52
CA HIS A 395 -15.64 3.38 4.39
C HIS A 395 -16.00 2.04 3.72
N LEU A 396 -17.27 1.61 3.86
CA LEU A 396 -17.81 0.47 3.12
C LEU A 396 -18.91 0.96 2.14
N PRO A 397 -18.96 0.43 0.89
CA PRO A 397 -18.09 -0.59 0.33
C PRO A 397 -16.68 -0.08 0.05
N ALA A 398 -15.70 -0.96 0.13
CA ALA A 398 -14.30 -0.68 -0.17
C ALA A 398 -13.77 -1.62 -1.26
N GLU A 399 -12.79 -1.17 -2.04
CA GLU A 399 -12.22 -1.97 -3.13
C GLU A 399 -10.75 -1.64 -3.35
N MET A 400 -9.97 -2.65 -3.73
CA MET A 400 -8.63 -2.49 -4.31
C MET A 400 -8.45 -3.48 -5.45
N THR A 401 -7.64 -3.11 -6.45
CA THR A 401 -7.20 -4.02 -7.50
C THR A 401 -5.68 -4.19 -7.42
N ILE A 402 -5.20 -5.41 -7.58
CA ILE A 402 -3.79 -5.77 -7.49
C ILE A 402 -3.36 -6.36 -8.83
N LYS A 403 -2.34 -5.77 -9.43
CA LYS A 403 -1.60 -6.36 -10.54
C LYS A 403 -0.67 -7.43 -10.00
N LEU A 404 -0.59 -8.58 -10.65
CA LEU A 404 0.29 -9.66 -10.27
C LEU A 404 1.16 -10.07 -11.46
N TRP A 405 2.46 -10.25 -11.21
CA TRP A 405 3.44 -10.68 -12.22
C TRP A 405 4.29 -11.84 -11.71
N LYS A 406 4.67 -12.70 -12.64
CA LYS A 406 5.62 -13.80 -12.38
C LYS A 406 7.05 -13.30 -12.29
N GLU A 407 7.41 -12.40 -13.19
CA GLU A 407 8.71 -11.74 -13.24
C GLU A 407 8.60 -10.27 -12.86
N LYS A 408 9.68 -9.67 -12.35
CA LYS A 408 9.65 -8.29 -11.89
C LYS A 408 9.35 -7.37 -13.09
N PRO A 409 8.22 -6.63 -13.11
CA PRO A 409 7.98 -5.67 -14.16
C PRO A 409 8.95 -4.50 -14.02
N MET A 410 9.21 -3.82 -15.13
CA MET A 410 10.08 -2.65 -15.17
C MET A 410 9.50 -1.45 -14.41
N ASN A 411 8.19 -1.29 -14.47
CA ASN A 411 7.43 -0.23 -13.81
C ASN A 411 6.00 -0.74 -13.55
N PRO A 412 5.22 -0.09 -12.66
CA PRO A 412 3.88 -0.57 -12.32
C PRO A 412 2.85 -0.38 -13.43
N TYR A 413 3.15 0.33 -14.51
CA TYR A 413 2.24 0.54 -15.65
C TYR A 413 2.25 -0.63 -16.63
N MET A 414 3.21 -1.54 -16.53
CA MET A 414 3.24 -2.76 -17.33
C MET A 414 1.94 -3.56 -17.15
N LYS A 415 1.50 -4.21 -18.24
CA LYS A 415 0.37 -5.15 -18.20
C LYS A 415 0.67 -6.27 -17.21
N ALA A 416 -0.29 -6.59 -16.35
CA ALA A 416 -0.17 -7.69 -15.39
C ALA A 416 -0.31 -9.06 -16.07
N ASP A 417 0.32 -10.08 -15.51
CA ASP A 417 0.05 -11.46 -15.91
C ASP A 417 -1.36 -11.88 -15.49
N ILE A 418 -1.86 -11.37 -14.37
CA ILE A 418 -3.24 -11.51 -13.89
C ILE A 418 -3.62 -10.33 -13.00
N TYR A 419 -4.89 -9.97 -13.00
CA TYR A 419 -5.45 -8.95 -12.10
C TYR A 419 -6.27 -9.62 -11.01
N TYR A 420 -6.14 -9.12 -9.78
CA TYR A 420 -6.86 -9.64 -8.62
C TYR A 420 -7.51 -8.50 -7.86
N ARG A 421 -8.83 -8.51 -7.74
CA ARG A 421 -9.60 -7.46 -7.08
C ARG A 421 -10.20 -7.96 -5.78
N ILE A 422 -10.03 -7.19 -4.72
CA ILE A 422 -10.62 -7.43 -3.41
C ILE A 422 -11.74 -6.41 -3.20
N ARG A 423 -12.94 -6.91 -2.90
CA ARG A 423 -14.13 -6.10 -2.60
C ARG A 423 -14.59 -6.36 -1.18
N PHE A 424 -14.83 -5.31 -0.42
CA PHE A 424 -15.44 -5.40 0.90
C PHE A 424 -16.85 -4.82 0.84
N GLU A 425 -17.82 -5.67 1.18
CA GLU A 425 -19.22 -5.28 1.31
C GLU A 425 -19.60 -5.22 2.78
N LYS A 426 -20.53 -4.32 3.10
CA LYS A 426 -21.05 -4.19 4.45
C LYS A 426 -22.05 -5.31 4.72
N ILE A 427 -21.95 -5.90 5.91
CA ILE A 427 -22.92 -6.84 6.48
C ILE A 427 -24.12 -6.10 7.05
#